data_AF-A0A7D4NPR5-F1
#
_entry.id   AF-A0A7D4NPR5-F1
#
_cell.length_a   1.000
_cell.length_b   1.000
_cell.length_c   1.000
_cell.angle_alpha   90.00
_cell.angle_beta   90.00
_cell.angle_gamma   90.00
#
_symmetry.space_group_name_H-M   'P 1'
#
loop_
_entity.id
_entity.type
_entity.pdbx_description
1 polymer ?
#
loop_
_entity_poly.entity_id
_entity_poly.type
_entity_poly.pdbx_seq_one_letter_code
_entity_poly.pdbx_strand_id
1 'polypeptide(L)' 'MELGSKQHKQLLLKSILKVAWKTASIGIFIGILLIIPSIFRENTFSSGLAYSGYAVIIGFVAYAAFIAWRKYHKLIKNFS' A
#
# COMPACT_ATOMS: atom_id res chain seq x y z
N MET A 1 9.62 2.40 28.55
CA MET A 1 9.97 1.25 27.69
C MET A 1 11.40 1.41 27.26
N GLU A 2 12.25 0.41 27.49
CA GLU A 2 13.63 0.43 27.00
C GLU A 2 13.65 0.32 25.47
N LEU A 3 14.38 1.22 24.82
CA LEU A 3 14.64 1.21 23.39
C LEU A 3 15.34 -0.11 23.03
N GLY A 4 14.80 -0.83 22.03
CA GLY A 4 15.34 -2.12 21.59
C GLY A 4 14.73 -3.37 22.23
N SER A 5 13.86 -3.22 23.25
CA SER A 5 13.13 -4.36 23.84
C SER A 5 12.23 -5.07 22.81
N LYS A 6 11.95 -6.36 23.02
CA LYS A 6 11.11 -7.18 22.11
C LYS A 6 9.72 -6.56 21.89
N GLN A 7 9.13 -5.95 22.92
CA GLN A 7 7.86 -5.24 22.83
C GLN A 7 7.94 -4.00 21.93
N HIS A 8 9.02 -3.22 22.02
CA HIS A 8 9.24 -2.05 21.17
C HIS A 8 9.32 -2.45 19.69
N LYS A 9 10.04 -3.54 19.37
CA LYS A 9 10.15 -4.08 18.00
C LYS A 9 8.79 -4.53 17.45
N GLN A 10 7.97 -5.20 18.26
CA GLN A 10 6.62 -5.62 17.86
C GLN A 10 5.69 -4.42 17.57
N LEU A 11 5.75 -3.37 18.39
CA LEU A 11 4.97 -2.15 18.17
C LEU A 11 5.38 -1.44 16.88
N LEU A 12 6.69 -1.36 16.59
CA LEU A 12 7.20 -0.81 15.33
C LEU A 12 6.70 -1.60 14.13
N LEU A 13 6.79 -2.93 14.16
CA LEU A 13 6.27 -3.81 13.11
C LEU A 13 4.78 -3.59 12.87
N LYS A 14 3.98 -3.59 13.94
CA LYS A 14 2.53 -3.39 13.86
C LYS A 14 2.19 -2.03 13.25
N SER A 15 2.93 -0.98 13.60
CA SER A 15 2.75 0.36 13.05
C SER A 15 3.10 0.42 11.56
N ILE A 16 4.25 -0.15 11.15
CA ILE A 16 4.67 -0.23 9.75
C ILE A 16 3.62 -0.96 8.92
N LEU A 17 3.15 -2.12 9.41
CA LEU A 17 2.14 -2.92 8.74
C LEU A 17 0.82 -2.16 8.62
N LYS A 18 0.37 -1.48 9.69
CA LYS A 18 -0.85 -0.66 9.69
C LYS A 18 -0.81 0.44 8.63
N VAL A 19 0.32 1.14 8.51
CA VAL A 19 0.50 2.18 7.50
C VAL A 19 0.49 1.59 6.09
N ALA A 20 1.25 0.51 5.86
CA ALA A 20 1.30 -0.17 4.56
C ALA A 20 -0.09 -0.64 4.11
N TRP A 21 -0.87 -1.25 5.01
CA TRP A 21 -2.25 -1.65 4.73
C TRP A 21 -3.14 -0.46 4.39
N LYS A 22 -3.05 0.64 5.15
CA LYS A 22 -3.86 1.83 4.87
C LYS A 22 -3.51 2.46 3.52
N THR A 23 -2.22 2.48 3.16
CA THR A 23 -1.78 2.95 1.84
C THR A 23 -2.32 2.06 0.73
N ALA A 24 -2.18 0.74 0.86
CA ALA A 24 -2.71 -0.21 -0.12
C ALA A 24 -4.24 -0.10 -0.26
N SER A 25 -4.98 0.03 0.84
CA SER A 25 -6.44 0.13 0.81
C SER A 25 -6.93 1.39 0.10
N ILE A 26 -6.24 2.53 0.26
CA ILE A 26 -6.57 3.77 -0.46
C ILE A 26 -6.35 3.59 -1.97
N GLY A 27 -5.20 3.02 -2.36
CA GLY A 27 -4.91 2.76 -3.77
C GLY A 27 -5.92 1.81 -4.42
N ILE A 28 -6.30 0.74 -3.70
CA ILE A 28 -7.32 -0.21 -4.15
C ILE A 28 -8.67 0.48 -4.29
N PHE A 29 -9.10 1.26 -3.30
CA PHE A 29 -10.38 1.96 -3.34
C PHE A 29 -10.47 2.94 -4.52
N ILE A 30 -9.45 3.77 -4.71
CA ILE A 30 -9.40 4.72 -5.83
C ILE A 30 -9.33 3.98 -7.17
N GLY A 31 -8.51 2.94 -7.26
CA GLY A 31 -8.39 2.14 -8.47
C GLY A 31 -9.70 1.46 -8.87
N ILE A 32 -10.43 0.90 -7.91
CA ILE A 32 -11.76 0.32 -8.16
C ILE A 32 -12.73 1.39 -8.66
N LEU A 33 -12.77 2.57 -8.03
CA LEU A 33 -13.63 3.67 -8.49
C LEU A 33 -13.37 4.06 -9.95
N LEU A 34 -12.10 4.02 -10.39
CA LEU A 34 -11.72 4.28 -11.78
C LEU A 34 -12.12 3.17 -12.74
N ILE A 35 -12.21 1.92 -12.27
CA ILE A 35 -12.62 0.76 -13.09
C ILE A 35 -14.14 0.69 -13.25
N ILE A 36 -14.92 1.12 -12.25
CA ILE A 36 -16.39 1.03 -12.26
C ILE A 36 -17.05 1.47 -13.58
N PRO A 37 -16.68 2.61 -14.21
CA PRO A 37 -17.30 3.06 -15.46
C PRO A 37 -17.22 2.04 -16.60
N SER A 38 -16.16 1.22 -16.67
CA SER A 38 -16.01 0.21 -17.72
C SER A 38 -17.01 -0.94 -17.59
N ILE A 39 -17.56 -1.16 -16.40
CA ILE A 39 -18.58 -2.19 -16.14
C ILE A 39 -19.93 -1.77 -16.71
N PHE A 40 -20.24 -0.47 -16.68
CA PHE A 40 -21.52 0.08 -17.14
C PHE A 40 -21.52 0.50 -18.60
N ARG A 41 -20.36 0.89 -19.15
CA ARG A 41 -20.26 1.36 -20.53
C ARG A 41 -18.87 1.07 -21.09
N GLU A 42 -18.80 0.30 -22.17
CA GLU A 42 -17.55 0.08 -22.89
C GLU A 42 -17.37 1.15 -23.98
N ASN A 43 -16.38 2.02 -23.78
CA ASN A 43 -15.90 2.98 -24.77
C ASN A 43 -14.41 3.26 -24.51
N THR A 44 -13.75 3.95 -25.43
CA THR A 44 -12.30 4.25 -25.30
C THR A 44 -11.96 4.99 -23.99
N PHE A 45 -12.85 5.85 -23.51
CA PHE A 45 -12.66 6.60 -22.28
C PHE A 45 -12.73 5.70 -21.03
N SER A 46 -13.73 4.82 -20.94
CA SER A 46 -13.91 3.90 -19.83
C SER A 46 -12.83 2.83 -19.78
N SER A 47 -12.36 2.35 -20.95
CA SER A 47 -11.18 1.48 -21.03
C SER A 47 -9.92 2.20 -20.55
N GLY A 48 -9.70 3.45 -20.95
CA GLY A 48 -8.58 4.27 -20.47
C GLY A 48 -8.59 4.52 -18.96
N LEU A 49 -9.78 4.77 -18.40
CA LEU A 49 -10.00 4.87 -16.96
C LEU A 49 -9.70 3.56 -16.24
N ALA A 50 -10.14 2.42 -16.78
CA ALA A 50 -9.84 1.11 -16.20
C ALA A 50 -8.34 0.81 -16.17
N TYR A 51 -7.60 1.06 -17.27
CA TYR A 51 -6.13 0.93 -17.29
C TYR A 51 -5.45 1.82 -16.27
N SER A 52 -5.92 3.06 -16.13
CA SER A 52 -5.42 4.00 -15.11
C SER A 52 -5.72 3.48 -13.70
N GLY A 53 -6.91 2.91 -13.48
CA GLY A 53 -7.29 2.25 -12.24
C GLY A 53 -6.36 1.10 -11.89
N TYR A 54 -6.09 0.20 -12.83
CA TYR A 54 -5.11 -0.88 -12.62
C TYR A 54 -3.71 -0.35 -12.30
N ALA A 55 -3.25 0.67 -13.03
CA ALA A 55 -1.95 1.30 -12.77
C ALA A 55 -1.87 1.90 -11.36
N VAL A 56 -2.94 2.54 -10.88
CA VAL A 56 -3.04 3.07 -9.51
C VAL A 56 -2.96 1.94 -8.48
N ILE A 57 -3.71 0.85 -8.67
CA ILE A 57 -3.70 -0.30 -7.75
C ILE A 57 -2.29 -0.86 -7.64
N ILE A 58 -1.68 -1.19 -8.79
CA ILE A 58 -0.33 -1.78 -8.83
C ILE A 58 0.68 -0.82 -8.22
N GLY A 59 0.63 0.46 -8.57
CA GLY A 59 1.54 1.49 -8.06
C GLY A 59 1.46 1.64 -6.55
N PHE A 60 0.26 1.70 -5.98
CA PHE A 60 0.07 1.84 -4.53
C PHE A 60 0.46 0.58 -3.76
N VAL A 61 0.15 -0.61 -4.29
CA VAL A 61 0.56 -1.88 -3.67
C VAL A 61 2.08 -2.01 -3.67
N ALA A 62 2.72 -1.73 -4.80
CA ALA A 62 4.18 -1.73 -4.92
C ALA A 62 4.82 -0.70 -3.98
N TYR A 63 4.26 0.50 -3.90
CA TYR A 63 4.74 1.56 -3.01
C TYR A 63 4.57 1.21 -1.52
N ALA A 64 3.43 0.61 -1.13
CA ALA A 64 3.20 0.14 0.22
C ALA A 64 4.20 -0.96 0.62
N ALA A 65 4.46 -1.92 -0.27
CA ALA A 65 5.47 -2.95 -0.07
C ALA A 65 6.89 -2.35 0.06
N PHE A 66 7.23 -1.37 -0.79
CA PHE A 66 8.51 -0.67 -0.73
C PHE A 66 8.70 0.09 0.59
N ILE A 67 7.68 0.81 1.07
CA ILE A 67 7.75 1.49 2.38
C ILE A 67 7.94 0.47 3.50
N ALA A 68 7.18 -0.62 3.48
CA ALA A 68 7.27 -1.66 4.50
C ALA A 68 8.68 -2.27 4.53
N TRP A 69 9.22 -2.63 3.37
CA TRP A 69 10.58 -3.15 3.21
C TRP A 69 11.64 -2.17 3.72
N ARG A 70 11.58 -0.91 3.28
CA ARG A 70 12.54 0.13 3.67
C ARG A 70 12.51 0.40 5.16
N LYS A 71 11.33 0.44 5.77
CA LYS A 71 11.17 0.65 7.23
C LYS A 71 11.59 -0.58 8.02
N TYR A 72 11.28 -1.78 7.53
CA TYR A 72 11.73 -3.03 8.15
C TYR A 72 13.26 -3.09 8.19
N HIS A 73 13.94 -2.87 7.06
CA HIS A 73 15.40 -2.87 7.01
C HIS A 73 16.03 -1.77 7.84
N LYS A 74 15.53 -0.53 7.79
CA LYS A 74 16.16 0.57 8.54
C LYS A 74 15.93 0.49 10.05
N LEU A 75 14.75 0.07 10.48
CA LEU A 75 14.39 0.10 11.90
C LEU A 75 14.75 -1.21 12.57
N ILE A 76 14.46 -2.37 11.97
CA ILE A 76 14.56 -3.65 12.69
C ILE A 76 15.95 -4.25 12.57
N LYS A 77 16.60 -4.12 11.41
CA LYS A 77 17.97 -4.63 11.21
C LYS A 77 19.01 -3.85 12.05
N ASN A 78 18.78 -2.57 12.32
CA ASN A 78 19.70 -1.73 13.10
C ASN A 78 19.62 -1.93 14.62
N PHE A 79 18.59 -2.61 15.13
CA PHE A 79 18.47 -2.98 16.55
C PHE A 79 18.74 -4.47 16.79
N SER A 80 19.22 -5.20 15.78
CA SER A 80 19.61 -6.61 15.90
C SER A 80 21.10 -6.75 16.16
#